data_AF-A0A0A9DWU5-F1
#
_entry.id   AF-A0A0A9DWU5-F1
#
_cell.length_a   1.000
_cell.length_b   1.000
_cell.length_c   1.000
_cell.angle_alpha   90.00
_cell.angle_beta   90.00
_cell.angle_gamma   90.00
#
_symmetry.space_group_name_H-M   'P 1'
#
loop_
_entity.id
_entity.type
_entity.pdbx_description
1 polymer ?
#
loop_
_entity_poly.entity_id
_entity_poly.type
_entity_poly.pdbx_seq_one_letter_code
_entity_poly.pdbx_strand_id
1 'polypeptide(L)'
;MGIGAGIGLASTVCSTTQGKLIAGPVLSVVHIYGVVQEMRATPVNTLNPQRTAMIVADFIQSGKVSSPAELRYREDLLFPNRLIEEAGSVKIGQPLRRVLSPRLVEQLRSNFPNEKFLLNQKSNKTYMVLEQSASGGDALRGWLVAAFASEMERSGIGSRDAVLNQAYEKMERVFPTFVSEVRSRGWYTDQFLDGNRSRIAFAKFQ
;
A
#
# COMPACT_ATOMS: atom_id res chain seq x y z
N MET A 1 14.70 34.45 8.87
CA MET A 1 14.75 34.44 7.39
C MET A 1 13.36 34.40 6.75
N GLY A 2 12.49 33.41 7.04
CA GLY A 2 11.19 33.26 6.35
C GLY A 2 10.20 34.42 6.48
N ILE A 3 10.03 34.99 7.67
CA ILE A 3 9.08 36.11 7.90
C ILE A 3 9.50 37.38 7.16
N GLY A 4 10.80 37.72 7.19
CA GLY A 4 11.33 38.89 6.48
C GLY A 4 11.24 38.77 4.95
N ALA A 5 11.50 37.59 4.40
CA ALA A 5 11.28 37.30 2.98
C ALA A 5 9.80 37.41 2.59
N GLY A 6 8.90 36.92 3.46
CA GLY A 6 7.45 37.02 3.25
C GLY A 6 6.96 38.47 3.20
N ILE A 7 7.43 39.32 4.11
CA ILE A 7 7.10 40.76 4.13
C ILE A 7 7.62 41.44 2.86
N GLY A 8 8.87 41.18 2.46
CA GLY A 8 9.47 41.76 1.26
C GLY A 8 8.75 41.36 -0.04
N LEU A 9 8.32 40.10 -0.16
CA LEU A 9 7.51 39.63 -1.30
C LEU A 9 6.12 40.26 -1.31
N ALA A 10 5.50 40.41 -0.13
CA ALA A 10 4.19 41.04 0.02
C ALA A 10 4.21 42.52 -0.41
N SER A 11 5.26 43.26 0.00
CA SER A 11 5.38 44.70 -0.24
C SER A 11 5.87 45.06 -1.65
N THR A 12 6.33 44.09 -2.45
CA THR A 12 6.87 44.34 -3.81
C THR A 12 6.08 43.59 -4.87
N VAL A 13 6.36 42.30 -5.07
CA VAL A 13 5.81 41.48 -6.16
C VAL A 13 4.31 41.24 -5.96
N CYS A 14 3.87 40.92 -4.75
CA CYS A 14 2.46 40.66 -4.46
C CYS A 14 1.62 41.93 -4.30
N SER A 15 2.14 43.13 -4.61
CA SER A 15 1.36 44.37 -4.61
C SER A 15 0.34 44.41 -5.76
N THR A 16 0.58 43.68 -6.86
CA THR A 16 -0.27 43.62 -8.05
C THR A 16 -0.99 42.26 -8.19
N THR A 17 -2.12 42.22 -8.90
CA THR A 17 -2.84 40.98 -9.19
C THR A 17 -1.99 40.00 -10.01
N GLN A 18 -1.27 40.50 -11.02
CA GLN A 18 -0.36 39.68 -11.83
C GLN A 18 0.78 39.08 -10.99
N GLY A 19 1.39 39.88 -10.11
CA GLY A 19 2.45 39.40 -9.24
C GLY A 19 1.98 38.37 -8.23
N LYS A 20 0.76 38.51 -7.67
CA LYS A 20 0.13 37.48 -6.82
C LYS A 20 -0.08 36.16 -7.57
N LEU A 21 -0.56 36.23 -8.82
CA LEU A 21 -0.81 35.05 -9.66
C LEU A 21 0.47 34.28 -10.03
N ILE A 22 1.64 34.92 -9.96
CA ILE A 22 2.94 34.25 -10.20
C ILE A 22 3.56 33.79 -8.88
N ALA A 23 3.65 34.68 -7.89
CA ALA A 23 4.32 34.39 -6.62
C ALA A 23 3.64 33.27 -5.83
N GLY A 24 2.30 33.21 -5.85
CA GLY A 24 1.53 32.17 -5.17
C GLY A 24 1.91 30.76 -5.65
N PRO A 25 1.73 30.41 -6.94
CA PRO A 25 2.09 29.09 -7.46
C PRO A 25 3.57 28.73 -7.25
N VAL A 26 4.50 29.67 -7.41
CA VAL A 26 5.94 29.42 -7.19
C VAL A 26 6.20 29.05 -5.74
N LEU A 27 5.66 29.82 -4.78
CA LEU A 27 5.80 29.51 -3.36
C LEU A 27 5.14 28.18 -3.01
N SER A 28 4.01 27.83 -3.63
CA SER A 28 3.36 26.53 -3.46
C SER A 28 4.25 25.36 -3.92
N VAL A 29 4.92 25.49 -5.08
CA VAL A 29 5.86 24.47 -5.58
C VAL A 29 7.04 24.31 -4.62
N VAL A 30 7.62 25.42 -4.15
CA VAL A 30 8.73 25.40 -3.17
C VAL A 30 8.29 24.75 -1.86
N HIS A 31 7.09 25.07 -1.38
CA HIS A 31 6.53 24.48 -0.17
C HIS A 31 6.33 22.97 -0.30
N ILE A 32 5.68 22.53 -1.38
CA ILE A 32 5.47 21.10 -1.67
C ILE A 32 6.80 20.36 -1.75
N TYR A 33 7.80 20.94 -2.44
CA TYR A 33 9.15 20.37 -2.49
C TYR A 33 9.77 20.25 -1.10
N GLY A 34 9.65 21.27 -0.25
CA GLY A 34 10.10 21.25 1.14
C GLY A 34 9.46 20.11 1.93
N VAL A 35 8.14 19.96 1.85
CA VAL A 35 7.39 18.88 2.51
C VAL A 35 7.85 17.50 2.02
N VAL A 36 8.08 17.34 0.71
CA VAL A 36 8.61 16.10 0.13
C VAL A 36 10.00 15.77 0.70
N GLN A 37 10.88 16.76 0.83
CA GLN A 37 12.22 16.55 1.39
C GLN A 37 12.17 16.26 2.90
N GLU A 38 11.29 16.92 3.64
CA GLU A 38 11.06 16.66 5.07
C GLU A 38 10.61 15.21 5.29
N MET A 39 9.65 14.75 4.49
CA MET A 39 9.16 13.37 4.53
C MET A 39 10.24 12.35 4.19
N ARG A 40 11.15 12.68 3.27
CA ARG A 40 12.33 11.84 2.94
C ARG A 40 13.41 11.90 4.01
N ALA A 41 13.54 13.00 4.75
CA ALA A 41 14.52 13.12 5.81
C ALA A 41 14.17 12.22 7.01
N THR A 42 12.88 11.91 7.21
CA THR A 42 12.39 11.11 8.33
C THR A 42 11.58 9.89 7.83
N PRO A 43 12.25 8.82 7.36
CA PRO A 43 11.56 7.67 6.80
C PRO A 43 10.67 6.98 7.83
N VAL A 44 9.38 6.96 7.56
CA VAL A 44 8.39 6.27 8.42
C VAL A 44 8.44 4.78 8.13
N ASN A 45 8.65 3.98 9.17
CA ASN A 45 8.78 2.52 9.08
C ASN A 45 7.45 1.76 9.26
N THR A 46 6.34 2.48 9.40
CA THR A 46 5.01 1.87 9.39
C THR A 46 4.56 1.58 7.96
N LEU A 47 4.03 0.38 7.77
CA LEU A 47 3.50 -0.08 6.50
C LEU A 47 2.27 0.72 6.07
N ASN A 48 2.20 1.04 4.78
CA ASN A 48 1.04 1.59 4.09
C ASN A 48 0.87 0.83 2.76
N PRO A 49 -0.22 1.01 2.00
CA PRO A 49 -0.45 0.26 0.76
C PRO A 49 0.69 0.34 -0.25
N GLN A 50 1.29 1.53 -0.42
CA GLN A 50 2.38 1.74 -1.39
C GLN A 50 3.67 1.08 -0.92
N ARG A 51 4.08 1.30 0.33
CA ARG A 51 5.28 0.71 0.93
C ARG A 51 5.21 -0.81 0.95
N THR A 52 4.06 -1.36 1.34
CA THR A 52 3.83 -2.81 1.31
C THR A 52 3.97 -3.36 -0.11
N ALA A 53 3.35 -2.71 -1.09
CA ALA A 53 3.47 -3.14 -2.48
C ALA A 53 4.93 -3.11 -2.98
N MET A 54 5.69 -2.07 -2.65
CA MET A 54 7.10 -1.95 -3.02
C MET A 54 7.99 -3.02 -2.37
N ILE A 55 7.79 -3.26 -1.07
CA ILE A 55 8.51 -4.30 -0.31
C ILE A 55 8.24 -5.69 -0.88
N VAL A 56 6.98 -5.97 -1.21
CA VAL A 56 6.55 -7.25 -1.78
C VAL A 56 7.11 -7.42 -3.19
N ALA A 57 7.09 -6.38 -4.02
CA ALA A 57 7.69 -6.40 -5.35
C ALA A 57 9.21 -6.66 -5.29
N ASP A 58 9.94 -5.96 -4.40
CA ASP A 58 11.39 -6.19 -4.22
C ASP A 58 11.69 -7.63 -3.83
N PHE A 59 10.89 -8.17 -2.90
CA PHE A 59 11.07 -9.53 -2.42
C PHE A 59 10.76 -10.58 -3.49
N ILE A 60 9.70 -10.40 -4.28
CA ILE A 60 9.37 -11.32 -5.38
C ILE A 60 10.44 -11.29 -6.46
N GLN A 61 10.99 -10.13 -6.77
CA GLN A 61 12.00 -9.98 -7.81
C GLN A 61 13.40 -10.46 -7.39
N SER A 62 13.79 -10.21 -6.14
CA SER A 62 15.18 -10.36 -5.69
C SER A 62 15.39 -11.22 -4.45
N GLY A 63 14.32 -11.62 -3.77
CA GLY A 63 14.36 -12.27 -2.45
C GLY A 63 14.77 -11.32 -1.32
N LYS A 64 14.97 -10.02 -1.58
CA LYS A 64 15.41 -9.02 -0.59
C LYS A 64 14.34 -7.96 -0.38
N VAL A 65 14.35 -7.32 0.79
CA VAL A 65 13.45 -6.21 1.13
C VAL A 65 14.24 -4.92 1.28
N SER A 66 13.80 -3.85 0.64
CA SER A 66 14.34 -2.51 0.90
C SER A 66 13.95 -2.03 2.30
N SER A 67 14.89 -1.41 3.01
CA SER A 67 14.64 -0.70 4.27
C SER A 67 13.86 0.61 4.05
N PRO A 68 13.26 1.21 5.11
CA PRO A 68 12.62 2.53 4.99
C PRO A 68 13.55 3.61 4.42
N ALA A 69 14.84 3.57 4.76
CA ALA A 69 15.84 4.53 4.27
C ALA A 69 16.12 4.39 2.77
N GLU A 70 16.13 3.16 2.24
CA GLU A 70 16.29 2.88 0.82
C GLU A 70 15.01 3.23 0.03
N LEU A 71 13.84 2.98 0.64
CA LEU A 71 12.54 3.12 -0.02
C LEU A 71 12.07 4.58 -0.15
N ARG A 72 12.50 5.48 0.74
CA ARG A 72 12.04 6.89 0.82
C ARG A 72 12.10 7.69 -0.49
N TYR A 73 13.07 7.42 -1.36
CA TYR A 73 13.22 8.13 -2.63
C TYR A 73 12.41 7.51 -3.76
N ARG A 74 11.99 6.25 -3.60
CA ARG A 74 11.15 5.51 -4.53
C ARG A 74 9.65 5.71 -4.24
N GLU A 75 9.29 6.16 -3.03
CA GLU A 75 7.91 6.51 -2.68
C GLU A 75 7.44 7.74 -3.48
N ASP A 76 6.26 7.62 -4.08
CA ASP A 76 5.57 8.71 -4.76
C ASP A 76 4.68 9.45 -3.76
N LEU A 77 5.21 10.56 -3.24
CA LEU A 77 4.54 11.38 -2.23
C LEU A 77 3.51 12.36 -2.84
N LEU A 78 3.54 12.58 -4.16
CA LEU A 78 2.61 13.49 -4.83
C LEU A 78 1.39 12.72 -5.35
N PHE A 79 1.58 11.48 -5.81
CA PHE A 79 0.53 10.64 -6.40
C PHE A 79 0.58 9.19 -5.86
N PRO A 80 0.25 8.96 -4.58
CA PRO A 80 0.50 7.68 -3.87
C PRO A 80 -0.40 6.50 -4.29
N ASN A 81 -1.27 6.67 -5.29
CA ASN A 81 -2.28 5.67 -5.67
C ASN A 81 -1.92 4.83 -6.90
N ARG A 82 -0.66 4.90 -7.35
CA ARG A 82 -0.17 4.05 -8.44
C ARG A 82 -0.11 2.60 -7.98
N LEU A 83 -0.67 1.70 -8.79
CA LEU A 83 -0.59 0.26 -8.54
C LEU A 83 0.78 -0.25 -8.98
N ILE A 84 1.29 -1.22 -8.23
CA ILE A 84 2.53 -1.93 -8.53
C ILE A 84 2.14 -3.32 -9.01
N GLU A 85 2.36 -3.58 -10.30
CA GLU A 85 1.90 -4.80 -10.96
C GLU A 85 2.60 -6.03 -10.41
N GLU A 86 3.89 -5.90 -10.10
CA GLU A 86 4.73 -6.95 -9.54
C GLU A 86 4.31 -7.33 -8.11
N ALA A 87 3.50 -6.49 -7.47
CA ALA A 87 2.89 -6.76 -6.17
C ALA A 87 1.39 -7.08 -6.27
N GLY A 88 0.93 -7.55 -7.44
CA GLY A 88 -0.45 -8.02 -7.65
C GLY A 88 -1.50 -6.91 -7.81
N SER A 89 -1.08 -5.67 -8.09
CA SER A 89 -1.99 -4.54 -8.36
C SER A 89 -3.09 -4.36 -7.31
N VAL A 90 -2.71 -4.47 -6.03
CA VAL A 90 -3.66 -4.50 -4.91
C VAL A 90 -4.28 -3.13 -4.63
N LYS A 91 -5.61 -3.12 -4.54
CA LYS A 91 -6.42 -2.00 -4.06
C LYS A 91 -7.08 -2.36 -2.75
N ILE A 92 -6.74 -1.62 -1.70
CA ILE A 92 -7.38 -1.72 -0.40
C ILE A 92 -8.37 -0.58 -0.16
N GLY A 93 -9.35 -0.83 0.73
CA GLY A 93 -10.21 0.20 1.31
C GLY A 93 -11.47 0.51 0.55
N GLN A 94 -11.81 -0.33 -0.41
CA GLN A 94 -13.11 -0.25 -1.05
C GLN A 94 -14.19 -0.82 -0.12
N PRO A 95 -15.42 -0.27 -0.14
CA PRO A 95 -16.53 -0.83 0.60
C PRO A 95 -16.75 -2.30 0.24
N LEU A 96 -16.89 -3.18 1.23
CA LEU A 96 -17.00 -4.64 1.05
C LEU A 96 -17.98 -5.01 -0.07
N ARG A 97 -19.20 -4.48 0.00
CA ARG A 97 -20.31 -4.71 -0.94
C ARG A 97 -20.01 -4.30 -2.39
N ARG A 98 -19.04 -3.41 -2.62
CA ARG A 98 -18.59 -3.02 -3.98
C ARG A 98 -17.64 -4.06 -4.58
N VAL A 99 -16.85 -4.71 -3.73
CA VAL A 99 -15.77 -5.59 -4.17
C VAL A 99 -16.13 -7.06 -4.04
N LEU A 100 -16.87 -7.49 -3.02
CA LEU A 100 -17.18 -8.88 -2.72
C LEU A 100 -18.70 -9.08 -2.60
N SER A 101 -19.21 -10.19 -3.17
CA SER A 101 -20.58 -10.64 -2.95
C SER A 101 -20.66 -11.47 -1.65
N PRO A 102 -21.83 -11.54 -0.98
CA PRO A 102 -21.98 -12.32 0.25
C PRO A 102 -21.54 -13.79 0.10
N ARG A 103 -21.95 -14.45 -0.99
CA ARG A 103 -21.54 -15.82 -1.32
C ARG A 103 -20.02 -15.97 -1.41
N LEU A 104 -19.34 -15.02 -2.06
CA LEU A 104 -17.88 -15.07 -2.19
C LEU A 104 -17.19 -14.82 -0.84
N VAL A 105 -17.75 -13.98 0.03
CA VAL A 105 -17.25 -13.80 1.40
C VAL A 105 -17.32 -15.11 2.18
N GLU A 106 -18.46 -15.81 2.14
CA GLU A 106 -18.64 -17.10 2.81
C GLU A 106 -17.66 -18.16 2.27
N GLN A 107 -17.52 -18.25 0.95
CA GLN A 107 -16.57 -19.17 0.31
C GLN A 107 -15.12 -18.89 0.73
N LEU A 108 -14.67 -17.64 0.65
CA LEU A 108 -13.30 -17.27 1.02
C LEU A 108 -13.02 -17.52 2.51
N ARG A 109 -14.00 -17.29 3.38
CA ARG A 109 -13.87 -17.61 4.81
C ARG A 109 -13.82 -19.11 5.07
N SER A 110 -14.58 -19.90 4.31
CA SER A 110 -14.51 -21.36 4.43
C SER A 110 -13.15 -21.90 4.00
N ASN A 111 -12.55 -21.31 2.96
CA ASN A 111 -11.28 -21.78 2.42
C ASN A 111 -10.08 -21.30 3.23
N PHE A 112 -10.15 -20.08 3.80
CA PHE A 112 -9.05 -19.45 4.53
C PHE A 112 -9.51 -18.91 5.89
N PRO A 113 -9.92 -19.80 6.83
CA PRO A 113 -10.59 -19.38 8.07
C PRO A 113 -9.69 -18.59 9.03
N ASN A 114 -8.37 -18.72 8.90
CA ASN A 114 -7.40 -18.07 9.78
C ASN A 114 -6.98 -16.68 9.28
N GLU A 115 -7.33 -16.31 8.05
CA GLU A 115 -6.85 -15.08 7.45
C GLU A 115 -7.73 -13.88 7.79
N LYS A 116 -7.07 -12.78 8.14
CA LYS A 116 -7.74 -11.51 8.45
C LYS A 116 -7.92 -10.61 7.22
N PHE A 117 -7.88 -11.21 6.04
CA PHE A 117 -8.05 -10.51 4.77
C PHE A 117 -8.89 -11.34 3.81
N LEU A 118 -9.53 -10.65 2.86
CA LEU A 118 -10.25 -11.26 1.74
C LEU A 118 -9.76 -10.66 0.44
N LEU A 119 -9.53 -11.50 -0.56
CA LEU A 119 -9.07 -11.09 -1.89
C LEU A 119 -10.14 -11.35 -2.94
N ASN A 120 -10.33 -10.36 -3.83
CA ASN A 120 -11.11 -10.53 -5.04
C ASN A 120 -10.38 -9.93 -6.24
N GLN A 121 -9.95 -10.78 -7.14
CA GLN A 121 -9.42 -10.37 -8.44
C GLN A 121 -10.56 -9.94 -9.36
N LYS A 122 -10.50 -8.75 -9.93
CA LYS A 122 -11.43 -8.29 -10.97
C LYS A 122 -10.64 -7.58 -12.05
N SER A 123 -10.67 -8.13 -13.26
CA SER A 123 -9.85 -7.65 -14.38
C SER A 123 -8.36 -7.66 -13.98
N ASN A 124 -7.64 -6.55 -14.14
CA ASN A 124 -6.22 -6.41 -13.82
C ASN A 124 -5.94 -5.89 -12.39
N LYS A 125 -6.91 -5.98 -11.48
CA LYS A 125 -6.79 -5.42 -10.12
C LYS A 125 -7.21 -6.45 -9.10
N THR A 126 -6.47 -6.50 -8.00
CA THR A 126 -6.82 -7.31 -6.84
C THR A 126 -7.41 -6.41 -5.77
N TYR A 127 -8.66 -6.63 -5.40
CA TYR A 127 -9.27 -5.91 -4.29
C TYR A 127 -9.02 -6.66 -3.00
N MET A 128 -8.43 -5.99 -2.02
CA MET A 128 -8.21 -6.55 -0.70
C MET A 128 -9.07 -5.83 0.34
N VAL A 129 -9.77 -6.60 1.16
CA VAL A 129 -10.51 -6.12 2.33
C VAL A 129 -9.87 -6.71 3.56
N LEU A 130 -9.54 -5.85 4.53
CA LEU A 130 -8.96 -6.28 5.81
C LEU A 130 -10.03 -6.34 6.90
N GLU A 131 -9.85 -7.26 7.81
CA GLU A 131 -10.56 -7.27 9.08
C GLU A 131 -10.17 -6.05 9.92
N GLN A 132 -11.06 -5.63 10.80
CA GLN A 132 -10.80 -4.61 11.81
C GLN A 132 -9.57 -4.94 12.67
N SER A 133 -9.36 -6.21 13.04
CA SER A 133 -8.22 -6.64 13.86
C SER A 133 -6.96 -7.02 13.06
N ALA A 134 -6.93 -6.76 11.75
CA ALA A 134 -5.79 -7.09 10.89
C ALA A 134 -4.56 -6.21 11.21
N SER A 135 -3.43 -6.87 11.41
CA SER A 135 -2.10 -6.27 11.59
C SER A 135 -1.42 -5.96 10.24
N GLY A 136 -0.22 -5.38 10.31
CA GLY A 136 0.65 -5.28 9.12
C GLY A 136 1.09 -6.65 8.58
N GLY A 137 1.26 -7.65 9.46
CA GLY A 137 1.51 -9.04 9.07
C GLY A 137 0.39 -9.61 8.21
N ASP A 138 -0.86 -9.40 8.61
CA ASP A 138 -2.04 -9.85 7.84
C ASP A 138 -2.11 -9.15 6.47
N ALA A 139 -1.82 -7.85 6.42
CA ALA A 139 -1.74 -7.12 5.15
C ALA A 139 -0.64 -7.66 4.24
N LEU A 140 0.55 -7.96 4.78
CA LEU A 140 1.67 -8.55 4.06
C LEU A 140 1.32 -9.93 3.47
N ARG A 141 0.61 -10.78 4.23
CA ARG A 141 0.10 -12.06 3.75
C ARG A 141 -0.81 -11.88 2.55
N GLY A 142 -1.81 -11.00 2.68
CA GLY A 142 -2.75 -10.73 1.60
C GLY A 142 -2.08 -10.18 0.33
N TRP A 143 -1.07 -9.32 0.47
CA TRP A 143 -0.28 -8.85 -0.66
C TRP A 143 0.54 -9.95 -1.34
N LEU A 144 1.17 -10.85 -0.57
CA LEU A 144 1.91 -11.98 -1.14
C LEU A 144 0.99 -12.92 -1.92
N VAL A 145 -0.18 -13.26 -1.37
CA VAL A 145 -1.17 -14.08 -2.07
C VAL A 145 -1.60 -13.40 -3.37
N ALA A 146 -1.90 -12.09 -3.33
CA ALA A 146 -2.27 -11.34 -4.52
C ALA A 146 -1.17 -11.34 -5.59
N ALA A 147 0.09 -11.17 -5.18
CA ALA A 147 1.20 -11.12 -6.10
C ALA A 147 1.51 -12.50 -6.72
N PHE A 148 1.48 -13.58 -5.93
CA PHE A 148 1.62 -14.94 -6.45
C PHE A 148 0.45 -15.35 -7.36
N ALA A 149 -0.78 -15.00 -7.00
CA ALA A 149 -1.94 -15.24 -7.87
C ALA A 149 -1.77 -14.51 -9.21
N SER A 150 -1.35 -13.24 -9.18
CA SER A 150 -1.08 -12.47 -10.40
C SER A 150 0.03 -13.08 -11.26
N GLU A 151 1.10 -13.61 -10.66
CA GLU A 151 2.20 -14.30 -11.35
C GLU A 151 1.72 -15.60 -12.03
N MET A 152 0.92 -16.40 -11.33
CA MET A 152 0.35 -17.66 -11.81
C MET A 152 -0.67 -17.45 -12.94
N GLU A 153 -1.55 -16.45 -12.82
CA GLU A 153 -2.51 -16.11 -13.88
C GLU A 153 -1.80 -15.66 -15.16
N ARG A 154 -0.73 -14.85 -15.03
CA ARG A 154 0.09 -14.42 -16.17
C ARG A 154 0.78 -15.57 -16.88
N SER A 155 1.04 -16.65 -16.15
CA SER A 155 1.65 -17.88 -16.66
C SER A 155 0.62 -18.86 -17.25
N GLY A 156 -0.67 -18.52 -17.22
CA GLY A 156 -1.76 -19.34 -17.78
C GLY A 156 -2.12 -20.58 -16.96
N ILE A 157 -1.75 -20.61 -15.67
CA ILE A 157 -1.89 -21.82 -14.84
C ILE A 157 -3.28 -21.86 -14.20
N GLY A 158 -4.16 -22.75 -14.69
CA GLY A 158 -5.31 -23.26 -13.92
C GLY A 158 -6.57 -22.38 -13.82
N SER A 159 -7.60 -22.92 -13.15
CA SER A 159 -8.81 -22.18 -12.82
C SER A 159 -8.54 -21.17 -11.70
N ARG A 160 -9.31 -20.10 -11.66
CA ARG A 160 -9.11 -19.00 -10.70
C ARG A 160 -9.09 -19.43 -9.23
N ASP A 161 -9.94 -20.37 -8.84
CA ASP A 161 -9.97 -20.89 -7.47
C ASP A 161 -8.74 -21.77 -7.18
N ALA A 162 -8.27 -22.54 -8.16
CA ALA A 162 -7.04 -23.30 -8.03
C ALA A 162 -5.81 -22.39 -7.91
N VAL A 163 -5.77 -21.29 -8.67
CA VAL A 163 -4.70 -20.27 -8.57
C VAL A 163 -4.67 -19.66 -7.17
N LEU A 164 -5.82 -19.26 -6.63
CA LEU A 164 -5.87 -18.63 -5.32
C LEU A 164 -5.40 -19.57 -4.21
N ASN A 165 -5.79 -20.85 -4.26
CA ASN A 165 -5.33 -21.86 -3.31
C ASN A 165 -3.81 -22.11 -3.43
N GLN A 166 -3.28 -22.24 -4.65
CA GLN A 166 -1.84 -22.41 -4.86
C GLN A 166 -1.03 -21.18 -4.40
N ALA A 167 -1.54 -19.98 -4.66
CA ALA A 167 -0.94 -18.74 -4.20
C ALA A 167 -0.92 -18.67 -2.66
N TYR A 168 -1.98 -19.14 -2.01
CA TYR A 168 -2.05 -19.23 -0.55
C TYR A 168 -1.02 -20.22 0.01
N GLU A 169 -0.93 -21.43 -0.53
CA GLU A 169 0.07 -22.42 -0.12
C GLU A 169 1.51 -21.91 -0.31
N LYS A 170 1.78 -21.22 -1.42
CA LYS A 170 3.09 -20.59 -1.68
C LYS A 170 3.36 -19.49 -0.64
N MET A 171 2.36 -18.68 -0.31
CA MET A 171 2.46 -17.66 0.74
C MET A 171 2.81 -18.28 2.09
N GLU A 172 2.11 -19.32 2.55
CA GLU A 172 2.41 -19.95 3.84
C GLU A 172 3.84 -20.46 3.95
N ARG A 173 4.37 -21.07 2.88
CA ARG A 173 5.75 -21.57 2.85
C ARG A 173 6.78 -20.45 2.92
N VAL A 174 6.50 -19.30 2.29
CA VAL A 174 7.46 -18.21 2.12
C VAL A 174 7.35 -17.14 3.22
N PHE A 175 6.18 -17.02 3.85
CA PHE A 175 5.87 -15.95 4.79
C PHE A 175 6.83 -15.85 5.99
N PRO A 176 7.26 -16.95 6.65
CA PRO A 176 8.19 -16.86 7.78
C PRO A 176 9.52 -16.19 7.40
N THR A 177 10.09 -16.56 6.26
CA THR A 177 11.33 -15.96 5.74
C THR A 177 11.10 -14.51 5.35
N PHE A 178 10.01 -14.23 4.63
CA PHE A 178 9.67 -12.88 4.21
C PHE A 178 9.48 -11.92 5.38
N VAL A 179 8.65 -12.28 6.36
CA VAL A 179 8.36 -11.40 7.51
C VAL A 179 9.61 -11.20 8.39
N SER A 180 10.49 -12.20 8.47
CA SER A 180 11.78 -12.08 9.15
C SER A 180 12.66 -11.04 8.45
N GLU A 181 12.80 -11.11 7.11
CA GLU A 181 13.55 -10.12 6.33
C GLU A 181 12.94 -8.72 6.50
N VAL A 182 11.61 -8.58 6.37
CA VAL A 182 10.90 -7.30 6.57
C VAL A 182 11.23 -6.67 7.93
N ARG A 183 11.15 -7.45 9.01
CA ARG A 183 11.48 -6.97 10.37
C ARG A 183 12.96 -6.63 10.52
N SER A 184 13.86 -7.47 9.98
CA SER A 184 15.30 -7.23 10.04
C SER A 184 15.73 -5.93 9.34
N ARG A 185 14.96 -5.51 8.32
CA ARG A 185 15.14 -4.25 7.59
C ARG A 185 14.53 -3.03 8.28
N GLY A 186 13.96 -3.21 9.48
CA GLY A 186 13.46 -2.14 10.33
C GLY A 186 11.99 -1.76 10.12
N TRP A 187 11.21 -2.55 9.37
CA TRP A 187 9.78 -2.32 9.18
C TRP A 187 8.96 -2.78 10.39
N TYR A 188 7.97 -1.96 10.76
CA TYR A 188 7.02 -2.32 11.81
C TYR A 188 5.84 -3.10 11.22
N THR A 189 5.65 -4.35 11.67
CA THR A 189 4.66 -5.29 11.12
C THR A 189 3.36 -5.36 11.91
N ASP A 190 3.28 -4.72 13.07
CA ASP A 190 2.12 -4.91 13.97
C ASP A 190 0.99 -3.96 13.62
N GLN A 191 1.29 -2.86 12.92
CA GLN A 191 0.33 -1.88 12.46
C GLN A 191 0.38 -1.71 10.94
N PHE A 192 -0.75 -1.30 10.38
CA PHE A 192 -0.90 -1.02 8.95
C PHE A 192 -1.73 0.26 8.75
N LEU A 193 -1.13 1.25 8.12
CA LEU A 193 -1.76 2.54 7.83
C LEU A 193 -2.51 2.47 6.52
N ASP A 194 -3.79 2.13 6.60
CA ASP A 194 -4.71 2.16 5.47
C ASP A 194 -5.50 3.48 5.37
N GLY A 195 -5.42 4.37 6.38
CA GLY A 195 -5.78 5.80 6.28
C GLY A 195 -7.28 6.16 6.29
N ASN A 196 -8.16 5.34 6.87
CA ASN A 196 -9.66 5.41 6.88
C ASN A 196 -10.39 4.47 5.90
N ARG A 197 -9.67 3.48 5.38
CA ARG A 197 -10.17 2.53 4.38
C ARG A 197 -11.06 1.47 5.02
N SER A 198 -12.14 1.07 4.34
CA SER A 198 -13.20 0.20 4.90
C SER A 198 -12.66 -1.15 5.37
N ARG A 199 -12.35 -1.23 6.67
CA ARG A 199 -12.18 -2.49 7.39
C ARG A 199 -13.54 -3.07 7.77
N ILE A 200 -13.58 -4.37 7.94
CA ILE A 200 -14.81 -5.07 8.31
C ILE A 200 -14.65 -5.84 9.61
N ALA A 201 -15.70 -5.81 10.43
CA ALA A 201 -15.81 -6.73 11.55
C ALA A 201 -16.29 -8.07 11.00
N PHE A 202 -15.46 -9.10 11.12
CA PHE A 202 -15.94 -10.45 10.95
C PHE A 202 -16.75 -10.81 12.19
N ALA A 203 -18.08 -10.87 12.09
CA ALA A 203 -18.87 -11.45 13.16
C ALA A 203 -18.33 -12.86 13.44
N LYS A 204 -17.94 -13.12 14.70
CA LYS A 204 -17.79 -14.48 15.20
C LYS A 204 -19.19 -15.06 15.19
N PHE A 205 -19.50 -15.91 14.21
CA PHE A 205 -20.62 -16.81 14.38
C PHE A 205 -20.19 -17.79 15.48
N GLN A 206 -20.76 -17.61 16.68
CA GLN A 206 -20.72 -18.61 17.74
C GLN A 206 -21.56 -19.82 17.33
#